data_AF-Q32F71-F1
#
_entry.id   AF-Q32F71-F1
#
_cell.length_a   1.000
_cell.length_b   1.000
_cell.length_c   1.000
_cell.angle_alpha   90.00
_cell.angle_beta   90.00
_cell.angle_gamma   90.00
#
_symmetry.space_group_name_H-M   'P 1'
#
loop_
_entity.id
_entity.type
_entity.pdbx_description
1 polymer ?
#
loop_
_entity_poly.entity_id
_entity_poly.type
_entity_poly.pdbx_seq_one_letter_code
_entity_poly.pdbx_strand_id
1 'polypeptide(L)'
;MATIPALSQPEITISNGRAVTTSFAVAEYFCKRHDNVLRAIANIECSAKFNTLNFEDVTYTDAKGEQRPMYQITKNGFVFLVMGFTGKKAAAFKEAYIAEFDRMEKQLWEQKQLALSSPAMNINYPPRGSQITIPTPR
;
A
#
# COMPACT_ATOMS: atom_id res chain seq x y z
N MET A 1 -20.58 29.37 5.93
CA MET A 1 -19.66 28.27 6.31
C MET A 1 -19.03 27.75 5.03
N ALA A 2 -17.71 27.87 4.87
CA ALA A 2 -17.01 27.20 3.78
C ALA A 2 -16.85 25.73 4.20
N THR A 3 -17.62 24.83 3.57
CA THR A 3 -17.36 23.39 3.66
C THR A 3 -16.03 23.15 2.97
N ILE A 4 -14.94 23.00 3.73
CA ILE A 4 -13.67 22.53 3.16
C ILE A 4 -13.97 21.16 2.55
N PRO A 5 -13.67 20.94 1.25
CA PRO A 5 -13.92 19.65 0.62
C PRO A 5 -13.27 18.55 1.44
N ALA A 6 -14.00 17.45 1.68
CA ALA A 6 -13.39 16.28 2.29
C ALA A 6 -12.25 15.81 1.38
N LEU A 7 -11.01 15.91 1.87
CA LEU A 7 -9.86 15.33 1.18
C LEU A 7 -10.15 13.83 0.94
N SER A 8 -9.91 13.35 -0.28
CA SER A 8 -10.11 11.95 -0.68
C SER A 8 -8.98 11.04 -0.19
N GLN A 9 -7.79 11.61 -0.06
CA GLN A 9 -6.58 10.99 0.49
C GLN A 9 -5.79 12.05 1.30
N PRO A 10 -4.90 11.63 2.23
CA PRO A 10 -3.94 12.56 2.82
C PRO A 10 -3.03 13.17 1.75
N GLU A 11 -2.42 14.31 2.04
CA GLU A 11 -1.37 14.88 1.20
C GLU A 11 -0.20 13.90 1.10
N ILE A 12 0.24 13.63 -0.14
CA ILE A 12 1.35 12.73 -0.44
C ILE A 12 2.39 13.51 -1.24
N THR A 13 3.65 13.41 -0.83
CA THR A 13 4.80 13.99 -1.51
C THR A 13 5.82 12.89 -1.84
N ILE A 14 6.78 13.19 -2.71
CA ILE A 14 7.89 12.28 -3.02
C ILE A 14 9.12 12.74 -2.23
N SER A 15 9.63 11.85 -1.38
CA SER A 15 10.86 12.04 -0.62
C SER A 15 11.79 10.85 -0.89
N ASN A 16 13.02 11.10 -1.33
CA ASN A 16 14.01 10.05 -1.63
C ASN A 16 13.47 8.91 -2.54
N GLY A 17 12.70 9.27 -3.58
CA GLY A 17 12.10 8.31 -4.51
C GLY A 17 10.95 7.47 -3.93
N ARG A 18 10.44 7.80 -2.75
CA ARG A 18 9.33 7.13 -2.08
C ARG A 18 8.16 8.08 -1.89
N ALA A 19 6.95 7.56 -2.05
CA ALA A 19 5.75 8.26 -1.63
C ALA A 19 5.69 8.30 -0.09
N VAL A 20 5.59 9.52 0.44
CA VAL A 20 5.49 9.80 1.87
C VAL A 20 4.34 10.77 2.14
N THR A 21 3.84 10.75 3.37
CA THR A 21 2.89 11.73 3.92
C THR A 21 3.43 12.28 5.24
N THR A 22 2.71 13.17 5.90
CA THR A 22 3.08 13.68 7.22
C THR A 22 2.02 13.32 8.25
N SER A 23 2.42 13.20 9.51
CA SER A 23 1.46 13.04 10.62
C SER A 23 0.42 14.16 10.68
N PHE A 24 0.76 15.37 10.20
CA PHE A 24 -0.17 16.48 10.09
C PHE A 24 -1.21 16.24 9.00
N ALA A 25 -0.79 15.87 7.79
CA ALA A 25 -1.70 15.52 6.69
C ALA A 25 -2.61 14.32 7.03
N VAL A 26 -2.08 13.34 7.76
CA VAL A 26 -2.87 12.21 8.29
C VAL A 26 -3.91 12.70 9.30
N ALA A 27 -3.54 13.62 10.20
CA ALA A 27 -4.46 14.19 11.18
C ALA A 27 -5.60 14.97 10.51
N GLU A 28 -5.28 15.82 9.53
CA GLU A 28 -6.27 16.56 8.75
C GLU A 28 -7.20 15.62 7.98
N TYR A 29 -6.63 14.63 7.29
CA TYR A 29 -7.42 13.66 6.54
C TYR A 29 -8.36 12.88 7.45
N PHE A 30 -7.91 12.31 8.57
CA PHE A 30 -8.79 11.54 9.47
C PHE A 30 -9.63 12.39 10.42
N CYS A 31 -9.55 13.72 10.32
CA CYS A 31 -10.19 14.67 11.23
C CYS A 31 -9.85 14.37 12.70
N LYS A 32 -8.58 14.05 12.97
CA LYS A 32 -8.04 13.79 14.31
C LYS A 32 -7.17 14.97 14.72
N ARG A 33 -7.06 15.23 16.03
CA ARG A 33 -6.08 16.20 16.53
C ARG A 33 -4.67 15.66 16.26
N HIS A 34 -3.75 16.53 15.83
CA HIS A 34 -2.38 16.14 15.48
C HIS A 34 -1.62 15.52 16.66
N ASP A 35 -1.79 16.05 17.88
CA ASP A 35 -1.21 15.49 19.11
C ASP A 35 -1.66 14.04 19.38
N ASN A 36 -2.90 13.70 19.06
CA ASN A 36 -3.38 12.32 19.16
C ASN A 36 -2.75 11.40 18.12
N VAL A 37 -2.45 11.91 16.92
CA VAL A 37 -1.72 11.16 15.89
C VAL A 37 -0.27 10.94 16.30
N LEU A 38 0.41 11.95 16.83
CA LEU A 38 1.76 11.81 17.38
C LEU A 38 1.80 10.75 18.49
N ARG A 39 0.84 10.82 19.43
CA ARG A 39 0.71 9.82 20.50
C ARG A 39 0.46 8.42 19.95
N ALA A 40 -0.39 8.29 18.93
CA ALA A 40 -0.67 7.00 18.30
C ALA A 40 0.61 6.41 17.68
N ILE A 41 1.41 7.21 16.98
CA ILE A 41 2.68 6.78 16.38
C ILE A 41 3.69 6.38 17.47
N ALA A 42 3.83 7.19 18.52
CA ALA A 42 4.74 6.90 19.63
C ALA A 42 4.39 5.61 20.39
N ASN A 43 3.11 5.22 20.40
CA ASN A 43 2.61 4.02 21.06
C ASN A 43 2.48 2.81 20.11
N ILE A 44 2.97 2.89 18.86
CA ILE A 44 2.94 1.74 17.96
C ILE A 44 3.84 0.63 18.51
N GLU A 45 3.24 -0.52 18.78
CA GLU A 45 3.96 -1.76 19.07
C GLU A 45 4.42 -2.41 17.77
N CYS A 46 5.64 -2.08 17.34
CA CYS A 46 6.28 -2.70 16.18
C CYS A 46 7.78 -2.91 16.43
N SER A 47 8.45 -3.64 15.54
CA SER A 47 9.91 -3.77 15.61
C SER A 47 10.58 -2.41 15.43
N ALA A 48 11.70 -2.18 16.12
CA ALA A 48 12.50 -0.94 15.98
C ALA A 48 12.85 -0.67 14.50
N LYS A 49 13.20 -1.72 13.74
CA LYS A 49 13.46 -1.63 12.30
C LYS A 49 12.26 -1.10 11.53
N PHE A 50 11.05 -1.58 11.82
CA PHE A 50 9.85 -1.09 11.17
C PHE A 50 9.58 0.37 11.53
N ASN A 51 9.75 0.73 12.80
CA ASN A 51 9.56 2.10 13.27
C ASN A 51 10.49 3.07 12.52
N THR A 52 11.80 2.87 12.59
CA THR A 52 12.81 3.75 11.95
C THR A 52 12.66 3.84 10.44
N LEU A 53 12.21 2.78 9.75
CA LEU A 53 12.06 2.79 8.29
C LEU A 53 10.80 3.51 7.79
N ASN A 54 9.81 3.72 8.66
CA ASN A 54 8.49 4.16 8.25
C ASN A 54 7.96 5.40 8.96
N PHE A 55 8.58 5.81 10.07
CA PHE A 55 8.26 7.01 10.84
C PHE A 55 9.55 7.77 11.13
N GLU A 56 9.79 8.83 10.37
CA GLU A 56 10.96 9.70 10.51
C GLU A 56 10.56 10.98 11.24
N ASP A 57 11.28 11.32 12.32
CA ASP A 57 11.08 12.57 13.05
C ASP A 57 11.50 13.76 12.19
N VAL A 58 10.56 14.68 11.96
CA VAL A 58 10.80 15.94 11.24
C VAL A 58 10.09 17.09 11.97
N THR A 59 10.28 18.32 11.50
CA THR A 59 9.60 19.49 12.07
C THR A 59 8.87 20.27 11.01
N TYR A 60 7.80 20.96 11.40
CA TYR A 60 7.14 21.98 10.57
C TYR A 60 7.03 23.29 11.33
N THR A 61 6.89 24.39 10.59
CA THR A 61 6.65 25.71 11.15
C THR A 61 5.14 25.94 11.29
N ASP A 62 4.67 26.26 12.49
CA ASP A 62 3.26 26.57 12.70
C ASP A 62 2.90 28.02 12.31
N ALA A 63 1.63 28.39 12.43
CA ALA A 63 1.15 29.73 12.08
C ALA A 63 1.76 30.86 12.92
N LYS A 64 2.43 30.55 14.05
CA LYS A 64 3.14 31.52 14.90
C LYS A 64 4.62 31.60 14.56
N GLY A 65 5.10 30.83 13.58
CA GLY A 65 6.52 30.74 13.26
C GLY A 65 7.29 29.79 14.17
N GLU A 66 6.62 29.01 15.02
CA GLU A 66 7.29 28.09 15.94
C GLU A 66 7.51 26.72 15.29
N GLN A 67 8.68 26.11 15.53
CA GLN A 67 8.96 24.75 15.08
C GLN A 67 8.22 23.74 15.95
N ARG A 68 7.47 22.84 15.31
CA ARG A 68 6.68 21.77 15.95
C ARG A 68 7.12 20.40 15.44
N PRO A 69 7.13 19.37 16.30
CA PRO A 69 7.46 18.01 15.87
C PRO A 69 6.35 17.43 15.00
N MET A 70 6.73 16.64 14.00
CA MET A 70 5.84 15.81 13.21
C MET A 70 6.60 14.59 12.69
N TYR A 71 5.88 13.56 12.22
CA TYR A 71 6.50 12.46 11.48
C TYR A 71 6.35 12.65 9.97
N GLN A 72 7.41 12.33 9.21
CA GLN A 72 7.31 11.91 7.82
C GLN A 72 7.03 10.40 7.80
N ILE A 73 6.01 9.97 7.05
CA ILE A 73 5.44 8.64 7.13
C ILE A 73 5.43 8.01 5.74
N THR A 74 6.01 6.82 5.60
CA THR A 74 5.98 6.08 4.33
C THR A 74 4.61 5.45 4.09
N LYS A 75 4.36 4.96 2.87
CA LYS A 75 3.17 4.12 2.57
C LYS A 75 2.94 3.01 3.61
N ASN A 76 3.98 2.28 4.00
CA ASN A 76 3.85 1.15 4.91
C ASN A 76 3.55 1.61 6.35
N GLY A 77 4.20 2.69 6.81
CA GLY A 77 3.90 3.30 8.11
C GLY A 77 2.47 3.83 8.17
N PHE A 78 2.01 4.45 7.08
CA PHE A 78 0.66 4.97 6.96
C PHE A 78 -0.38 3.85 7.08
N VAL A 79 -0.24 2.77 6.31
CA VAL A 79 -1.16 1.62 6.39
C VAL A 79 -1.17 1.05 7.81
N PHE A 80 0.01 0.82 8.41
CA PHE A 80 0.11 0.29 9.77
C PHE A 80 -0.61 1.18 10.80
N LEU A 81 -0.37 2.49 10.75
CA LEU A 81 -1.00 3.47 11.63
C LEU A 81 -2.53 3.48 11.49
N VAL A 82 -3.02 3.52 10.24
CA VAL A 82 -4.46 3.62 9.96
C VAL A 82 -5.21 2.34 10.33
N MET A 83 -4.56 1.17 10.25
CA MET A 83 -5.17 -0.08 10.72
C MET A 83 -5.52 -0.03 12.22
N GLY A 84 -4.73 0.69 13.03
CA GLY A 84 -5.04 0.95 14.44
C GLY A 84 -6.08 2.03 14.70
N PHE A 85 -6.46 2.84 13.69
CA PHE A 85 -7.45 3.91 13.87
C PHE A 85 -8.89 3.38 13.95
N THR A 86 -9.70 4.06 14.75
CA THR A 86 -11.15 3.84 14.89
C THR A 86 -11.96 5.05 14.39
N GLY A 87 -13.26 4.82 14.15
CA GLY A 87 -14.23 5.83 13.69
C GLY A 87 -14.66 5.65 12.23
N LYS A 88 -15.76 6.31 11.84
CA LYS A 88 -16.41 6.14 10.52
C LYS A 88 -15.46 6.37 9.33
N LYS A 89 -14.64 7.43 9.39
CA LYS A 89 -13.69 7.75 8.31
C LYS A 89 -12.56 6.72 8.20
N ALA A 90 -12.08 6.20 9.34
CA ALA A 90 -11.09 5.13 9.35
C ALA A 90 -11.68 3.81 8.83
N ALA A 91 -12.93 3.49 9.19
CA ALA A 91 -13.62 2.31 8.66
C ALA A 91 -13.80 2.40 7.13
N ALA A 92 -14.33 3.52 6.63
CA ALA A 92 -14.48 3.74 5.19
C ALA A 92 -13.15 3.65 4.43
N PHE A 93 -12.06 4.17 5.01
CA PHE A 93 -10.72 4.02 4.44
C PHE A 93 -10.30 2.54 4.37
N LYS A 94 -10.50 1.77 5.44
CA LYS A 94 -10.15 0.34 5.47
C LYS A 94 -10.97 -0.46 4.46
N GLU A 95 -12.27 -0.19 4.34
CA GLU A 95 -13.13 -0.83 3.34
C GLU A 95 -12.68 -0.50 1.92
N ALA A 96 -12.37 0.76 1.62
CA ALA A 96 -11.86 1.16 0.30
C ALA A 96 -10.50 0.50 0.00
N TYR A 97 -9.63 0.37 1.00
CA TYR A 97 -8.37 -0.33 0.87
C TYR A 97 -8.58 -1.83 0.58
N ILE A 98 -9.47 -2.51 1.31
CA ILE A 98 -9.81 -3.92 1.08
C ILE A 98 -10.40 -4.12 -0.32
N ALA A 99 -11.36 -3.29 -0.73
CA ALA A 99 -11.98 -3.38 -2.05
C ALA A 99 -10.96 -3.21 -3.21
N GLU A 100 -9.95 -2.36 -3.00
CA GLU A 100 -8.85 -2.19 -3.96
C GLU A 100 -8.00 -3.46 -4.07
N PHE A 101 -7.76 -4.16 -2.95
CA PHE A 101 -7.08 -5.46 -2.98
C PHE A 101 -7.90 -6.52 -3.72
N ASP A 102 -9.19 -6.66 -3.42
CA ASP A 102 -10.07 -7.62 -4.09
C ASP A 102 -10.12 -7.36 -5.61
N ARG A 103 -10.13 -6.09 -6.03
CA ARG A 103 -10.06 -5.69 -7.44
C ARG A 103 -8.74 -6.13 -8.08
N MET A 104 -7.61 -5.90 -7.40
CA MET A 104 -6.29 -6.32 -7.89
C MET A 104 -6.16 -7.84 -7.97
N GLU A 105 -6.69 -8.58 -6.98
CA GLU A 105 -6.73 -10.05 -6.98
C GLU A 105 -7.52 -10.58 -8.18
N LYS A 106 -8.70 -10.02 -8.44
CA LYS A 106 -9.51 -10.35 -9.62
C LYS A 106 -8.76 -10.10 -10.93
N GLN A 107 -8.08 -8.95 -11.04
CA GLN A 107 -7.31 -8.61 -12.24
C GLN A 107 -6.17 -9.62 -12.48
N LEU A 108 -5.43 -10.02 -11.43
CA LEU A 108 -4.37 -11.02 -11.53
C LEU A 108 -4.92 -12.39 -11.93
N TRP A 109 -6.08 -12.78 -11.41
CA TRP A 109 -6.76 -14.01 -11.80
C TRP A 109 -7.12 -14.02 -13.29
N GLU A 110 -7.75 -12.94 -13.79
CA GLU A 110 -8.11 -12.80 -15.21
C GLU A 110 -6.89 -12.84 -16.13
N GLN A 111 -5.80 -12.17 -15.75
CA GLN A 111 -4.53 -12.21 -16.49
C GLN A 111 -3.95 -13.63 -16.55
N LYS A 112 -4.01 -14.38 -15.44
CA LYS A 112 -3.57 -15.78 -15.39
C LYS A 112 -4.42 -16.66 -16.30
N GLN A 113 -5.75 -16.50 -16.28
CA GLN A 113 -6.64 -17.26 -17.16
C GLN A 113 -6.37 -16.97 -18.64
N LEU A 114 -6.15 -15.70 -19.00
CA LEU A 114 -5.78 -15.32 -20.37
C LEU A 114 -4.44 -15.92 -20.80
N ALA A 115 -3.46 -15.96 -19.91
CA ALA A 115 -2.17 -16.60 -20.17
C ALA A 115 -2.30 -18.13 -20.38
N LEU A 116 -3.19 -18.80 -19.65
CA LEU A 116 -3.43 -20.24 -19.81
C LEU A 116 -4.22 -20.58 -21.09
N SER A 117 -5.10 -19.69 -21.55
CA SER A 117 -5.81 -19.84 -22.83
C SER A 117 -4.98 -19.41 -24.05
N SER A 118 -3.75 -18.93 -23.85
CA SER A 118 -2.89 -18.48 -24.95
C SER A 118 -2.38 -19.68 -25.78
N PRO A 119 -2.53 -19.66 -27.12
CA PRO A 119 -2.12 -20.76 -28.01
C PRO A 119 -0.64 -21.15 -27.91
N ALA A 120 0.22 -20.23 -27.45
CA ALA A 120 1.65 -20.46 -27.30
C ALA A 120 2.01 -21.53 -26.24
N MET A 121 1.11 -21.84 -25.29
CA MET A 121 1.27 -22.94 -24.33
C MET A 121 0.66 -24.26 -24.81
N ASN A 122 -0.11 -24.25 -25.90
CA ASN A 122 -0.66 -25.47 -26.52
C ASN A 122 0.27 -26.00 -27.63
N ILE A 123 1.58 -26.04 -27.37
CA ILE A 123 2.49 -26.85 -28.19
C ILE A 123 2.47 -28.24 -27.61
N ASN A 124 1.66 -29.09 -28.25
CA ASN A 124 1.59 -30.51 -28.03
C ASN A 124 3.02 -31.10 -28.08
N TYR A 125 3.62 -31.28 -26.90
CA TYR A 125 4.92 -31.93 -26.73
C TYR A 125 4.84 -33.33 -27.37
N PRO A 126 5.72 -33.70 -28.31
CA PRO A 126 5.58 -34.98 -29.00
C PRO A 126 5.72 -36.12 -27.99
N PRO A 127 4.88 -37.17 -28.08
CA PRO A 127 4.85 -38.23 -27.08
C PRO A 127 6.21 -38.92 -26.98
N ARG A 128 6.73 -38.92 -25.76
CA ARG A 128 8.01 -39.52 -25.39
C ARG A 128 7.91 -41.05 -25.56
N GLY A 129 8.26 -41.61 -26.74
CA GLY A 129 8.57 -43.04 -26.84
C GLY A 129 8.15 -43.87 -28.06
N SER A 130 7.75 -43.32 -29.21
CA SER A 130 7.58 -44.17 -30.41
C SER A 130 8.95 -44.51 -31.03
N GLN A 131 9.44 -45.70 -30.69
CA GLN A 131 10.72 -46.27 -31.11
C GLN A 131 10.90 -46.22 -32.64
N ILE A 132 12.04 -45.70 -33.09
CA ILE A 132 12.52 -45.84 -34.47
C ILE A 132 12.93 -47.30 -34.65
N THR A 133 12.07 -48.11 -35.29
CA THR A 133 12.44 -49.46 -35.73
C THR A 133 13.27 -49.34 -37.01
N ILE A 134 14.55 -49.71 -36.91
CA ILE A 134 15.49 -49.79 -38.04
C ILE A 134 15.17 -51.08 -38.83
N PRO A 135 14.86 -51.03 -40.14
CA PRO A 135 14.58 -52.22 -40.93
C PRO A 135 15.83 -53.07 -41.14
N THR A 136 15.72 -54.38 -40.91
CA THR A 136 16.78 -55.36 -41.18
C THR A 136 16.90 -55.62 -42.68
N PRO A 137 18.10 -55.53 -43.30
CA PRO A 137 18.29 -55.83 -44.73
C PRO A 137 18.18 -57.33 -45.01
N ARG A 138 17.65 -57.68 -46.19
CA ARG A 138 17.55 -59.05 -46.70
C ARG A 138 18.78 -59.44 -47.52
#